data_AF-A0AAV8GJV8-F1
#
_entry.id   AF-A0AAV8GJV8-F1
#
_cell.length_a   1.000
_cell.length_b   1.000
_cell.length_c   1.000
_cell.angle_alpha   90.00
_cell.angle_beta   90.00
_cell.angle_gamma   90.00
#
_symmetry.space_group_name_H-M   'P 1'
#
loop_
_entity.id
_entity.type
_entity.pdbx_description
1 polymer ?
#
loop_
_entity_poly.entity_id
_entity_poly.type
_entity_poly.pdbx_seq_one_letter_code
_entity_poly.pdbx_strand_id
1 'polypeptide(L)'
;MVDMLEAAVSDAIDQGNWIDCLSVLPSYIVGADASKLLSFCPSLQKAAKSSSAVILGDSCVISNAFIKGIFDKLEKELDTFIFATNQTKNPKTGPISQQQAESKDADNDEGNNANVPEKGKKRRGKTAKGGNFDKDEDAQELVPVKGKKNQRKSKDVGSTGGKKGSDKVKEENSNVPVEWVVEKITSLCPELEEMGDSEELIRQLALHLRPMLLDYYKKRKNTLLSENAERRRRLLDSLQKHLDEAVLDLQMYEKALDLFEDDPSTSAILHKHLLKTMAAPIADKLLHTLDMDNKLKNGVEVIDSPNETLQLSNADRTSMAKSLVGSLSAMAQSLVEALEGKRVDAFMDALRAVAEESGLLVRKLDKRVERSMLHSYRKDLTTQVSSETDSIALLPKVVALLFMQVHNKAIQAPGRAISSLISHLKEEVPHTTFKLLTDYHNATVTLLSLQAAATGAEDEDCLDDRVLTKKEFLEEKMSELKSLTLGSTNSEN
;
A
#
# COMPACT_ATOMS: atom_id res chain seq x y z
N MET A 1 -32.23 17.25 59.73
CA MET A 1 -31.81 16.09 58.91
C MET A 1 -31.76 16.48 57.45
N VAL A 2 -32.88 16.92 56.86
CA VAL A 2 -32.90 17.48 55.50
C VAL A 2 -31.96 18.68 55.37
N ASP A 3 -31.89 19.58 56.36
CA ASP A 3 -30.96 20.73 56.31
C ASP A 3 -29.48 20.34 56.33
N MET A 4 -29.13 19.23 57.00
CA MET A 4 -27.75 18.72 57.03
C MET A 4 -27.40 18.03 55.71
N LEU A 5 -28.33 17.25 55.17
CA LEU A 5 -28.19 16.64 53.85
C LEU A 5 -28.08 17.71 52.77
N GLU A 6 -28.91 18.76 52.84
CA GLU A 6 -28.90 19.89 51.93
C GLU A 6 -27.58 20.66 51.98
N ALA A 7 -27.05 20.94 53.18
CA ALA A 7 -25.75 21.59 53.32
C ALA A 7 -24.62 20.74 52.71
N ALA A 8 -24.63 19.43 52.95
CA ALA A 8 -23.61 18.52 52.43
C ALA A 8 -23.72 18.33 50.90
N VAL A 9 -24.94 18.26 50.36
CA VAL A 9 -25.19 18.21 48.91
C VAL A 9 -24.81 19.53 48.24
N SER A 10 -25.14 20.67 48.84
CA SER A 10 -24.74 21.98 48.33
C SER A 10 -23.22 22.10 48.28
N ASP A 11 -22.53 21.74 49.37
CA ASP A 11 -21.08 21.82 49.46
C ASP A 11 -20.40 20.91 48.43
N ALA A 12 -20.85 19.68 48.27
CA ALA A 12 -20.33 18.76 47.27
C ALA A 12 -20.51 19.29 45.83
N ILE A 13 -21.64 19.94 45.53
CA ILE A 13 -21.89 20.52 44.21
C ILE A 13 -21.01 21.76 43.98
N ASP A 14 -20.92 22.65 44.98
CA ASP A 14 -20.19 23.91 44.89
C ASP A 14 -18.66 23.69 44.83
N GLN A 15 -18.15 22.69 45.57
CA GLN A 15 -16.74 22.30 45.53
C GLN A 15 -16.38 21.40 44.34
N GLY A 16 -17.38 20.95 43.56
CA GLY A 16 -17.14 20.07 42.42
C GLY A 16 -16.70 18.65 42.81
N ASN A 17 -17.25 18.13 43.91
CA ASN A 17 -16.98 16.80 44.44
C ASN A 17 -18.21 15.87 44.31
N TRP A 18 -18.15 14.70 44.95
CA TRP A 18 -19.26 13.74 45.08
C TRP A 18 -19.59 13.50 46.56
N ILE A 19 -20.78 13.00 46.83
CA ILE A 19 -21.21 12.61 48.18
C ILE A 19 -22.15 11.40 48.13
N ASP A 20 -21.88 10.40 48.97
CA ASP A 20 -22.87 9.38 49.30
C ASP A 20 -23.74 9.86 50.46
N CYS A 21 -25.03 10.01 50.21
CA CYS A 21 -25.97 10.54 51.18
C CYS A 21 -26.18 9.60 52.38
N LEU A 22 -25.92 8.29 52.22
CA LEU A 22 -26.00 7.35 53.34
C LEU A 22 -24.91 7.59 54.39
N SER A 23 -23.81 8.27 54.04
CA SER A 23 -22.75 8.65 55.00
C SER A 23 -23.19 9.77 55.96
N VAL A 24 -24.15 10.60 55.56
CA VAL A 24 -24.67 11.74 56.34
C VAL A 24 -25.99 11.40 57.02
N LEU A 25 -26.72 10.41 56.48
CA LEU A 25 -28.01 9.97 56.99
C LEU A 25 -27.85 8.93 58.11
N PRO A 26 -28.79 8.88 59.08
CA PRO A 26 -28.81 7.82 60.07
C PRO A 26 -28.88 6.42 59.45
N SER A 27 -28.20 5.45 60.06
CA SER A 27 -28.03 4.08 59.55
C SER A 27 -29.32 3.27 59.32
N TYR A 28 -30.47 3.73 59.82
CA TYR A 28 -31.77 3.12 59.55
C TYR A 28 -32.39 3.56 58.21
N ILE A 29 -31.81 4.56 57.54
CA ILE A 29 -32.26 5.04 56.24
C ILE A 29 -31.58 4.21 55.15
N VAL A 30 -32.39 3.63 54.28
CA VAL A 30 -31.94 2.79 53.17
C VAL A 30 -31.98 3.60 51.87
N GLY A 31 -31.23 3.19 50.84
CA GLY A 31 -31.10 3.92 49.56
C GLY A 31 -32.42 4.42 48.96
N ALA A 32 -33.48 3.59 48.93
CA ALA A 32 -34.78 4.00 48.39
C ALA A 32 -35.40 5.19 49.16
N ASP A 33 -35.13 5.32 50.45
CA ASP A 33 -35.60 6.45 51.26
C ASP A 33 -34.64 7.65 51.17
N ALA A 34 -33.34 7.41 50.98
CA ALA A 34 -32.37 8.47 50.67
C ALA A 34 -32.72 9.19 49.34
N SER A 35 -33.11 8.46 48.30
CA SER A 35 -33.55 9.04 47.01
C SER A 35 -34.77 9.95 47.16
N LYS A 36 -35.73 9.59 48.02
CA LYS A 36 -36.90 10.43 48.33
C LYS A 36 -36.50 11.67 49.11
N LEU A 37 -35.60 11.55 50.08
CA LEU A 37 -35.08 12.70 50.84
C LEU A 37 -34.32 13.68 49.92
N LEU A 38 -33.54 13.16 48.98
CA LEU A 38 -32.85 13.95 47.96
C LEU A 38 -33.82 14.73 47.06
N SER A 39 -35.01 14.21 46.80
CA SER A 39 -36.02 14.94 46.03
C SER A 39 -36.51 16.23 46.72
N PHE A 40 -36.36 16.33 48.05
CA PHE A 40 -36.74 17.51 48.84
C PHE A 40 -35.61 18.53 49.00
N CYS A 41 -34.39 18.25 48.52
CA CYS A 41 -33.22 19.13 48.61
C CYS A 41 -33.25 20.25 47.55
N PRO A 42 -33.41 21.54 47.93
CA PRO A 42 -33.44 22.66 46.99
C PRO A 42 -32.19 22.78 46.10
N SER A 43 -30.99 22.52 46.64
CA SER A 43 -29.71 22.57 45.92
C SER A 43 -29.64 21.52 44.82
N LEU A 44 -30.16 20.32 45.08
CA LEU A 44 -30.25 19.28 44.07
C LEU A 44 -31.30 19.59 43.00
N GLN A 45 -32.46 20.15 43.40
CA GLN A 45 -33.49 20.59 42.45
C GLN A 45 -32.99 21.71 41.54
N LYS A 46 -32.20 22.65 42.09
CA LYS A 46 -31.54 23.70 41.33
C LYS A 46 -30.50 23.10 40.39
N ALA A 47 -29.67 22.17 40.89
CA ALA A 47 -28.63 21.52 40.11
C ALA A 47 -29.16 20.63 38.99
N ALA A 48 -30.29 19.96 39.19
CA ALA A 48 -30.99 19.20 38.16
C ALA A 48 -31.50 20.11 37.03
N LYS A 49 -32.01 21.32 37.37
CA LYS A 49 -32.43 22.32 36.38
C LYS A 49 -31.25 22.92 35.60
N SER A 50 -30.11 23.13 36.25
CA SER A 50 -28.88 23.64 35.62
C SER A 50 -27.98 22.56 35.04
N SER A 51 -28.36 21.27 35.12
CA SER A 51 -27.51 20.13 34.73
C SER A 51 -26.11 20.15 35.38
N SER A 52 -26.02 20.64 36.62
CA SER A 52 -24.76 20.79 37.35
C SER A 52 -24.46 19.63 38.31
N ALA A 53 -25.40 18.70 38.52
CA ALA A 53 -25.20 17.47 39.28
C ALA A 53 -26.08 16.32 38.77
N VAL A 54 -25.66 15.08 39.01
CA VAL A 54 -26.35 13.84 38.63
C VAL A 54 -26.43 12.94 39.86
N ILE A 55 -27.57 12.26 40.02
CA ILE A 55 -27.74 11.21 41.03
C ILE A 55 -27.39 9.87 40.35
N LEU A 56 -26.45 9.12 40.93
CA LEU A 56 -26.10 7.76 40.48
C LEU A 56 -26.49 6.76 41.57
N GLY A 57 -27.16 5.68 41.17
CA GLY A 57 -27.77 4.74 42.13
C GLY A 57 -28.89 5.38 42.95
N ASP A 58 -29.02 4.96 44.20
CA ASP A 58 -30.11 5.39 45.08
C ASP A 58 -29.72 6.51 46.07
N SER A 59 -28.42 6.76 46.28
CA SER A 59 -27.93 7.66 47.33
C SER A 59 -26.75 8.56 46.96
N CYS A 60 -26.09 8.38 45.81
CA CYS A 60 -24.89 9.15 45.49
C CYS A 60 -25.21 10.35 44.60
N VAL A 61 -24.81 11.54 45.06
CA VAL A 61 -24.88 12.79 44.27
C VAL A 61 -23.48 13.14 43.78
N ILE A 62 -23.34 13.29 42.47
CA ILE A 62 -22.06 13.62 41.83
C ILE A 62 -22.21 14.94 41.09
N SER A 63 -21.31 15.89 41.36
CA SER A 63 -21.26 17.13 40.61
C SER A 63 -20.80 16.90 39.16
N ASN A 64 -21.31 17.69 38.22
CA ASN A 64 -20.88 17.62 36.83
C ASN A 64 -19.42 18.09 36.66
N ALA A 65 -18.90 18.92 37.58
CA ALA A 65 -17.49 19.30 37.61
C ALA A 65 -16.59 18.08 37.88
N PHE A 66 -16.97 17.21 38.83
CA PHE A 66 -16.28 15.95 39.10
C PHE A 66 -16.33 14.99 37.89
N ILE A 67 -17.51 14.81 37.30
CA ILE A 67 -17.71 13.95 36.10
C ILE A 67 -16.83 14.44 34.95
N LYS A 68 -16.79 15.76 34.68
CA LYS A 68 -15.92 16.34 33.65
C LYS A 68 -14.44 16.12 33.95
N GLY A 69 -14.02 16.26 35.20
CA GLY A 69 -12.63 16.01 35.59
C GLY A 69 -12.17 14.57 35.33
N ILE A 70 -13.06 13.58 35.56
CA ILE A 70 -12.80 12.17 35.21
C ILE A 70 -12.82 11.98 33.69
N PHE A 71 -13.81 12.57 33.02
CA PHE A 71 -13.95 12.50 31.58
C PHE A 71 -12.72 13.04 30.84
N ASP A 72 -12.21 14.21 31.19
CA ASP A 72 -11.03 14.84 30.57
C ASP A 72 -9.76 13.98 30.72
N LYS A 73 -9.64 13.23 31.82
CA LYS A 73 -8.54 12.27 32.01
C LYS A 73 -8.74 11.03 31.14
N LEU A 74 -9.95 10.50 31.10
CA LEU A 74 -10.31 9.35 30.27
C LEU A 74 -10.17 9.64 28.76
N GLU A 75 -10.40 10.88 28.31
CA GLU A 75 -10.18 11.27 26.90
C GLU A 75 -8.73 11.02 26.45
N LYS A 76 -7.74 11.41 27.28
CA LYS A 76 -6.31 11.24 26.96
C LYS A 76 -5.90 9.77 26.92
N GLU A 77 -6.45 8.97 27.81
CA GLU A 77 -6.21 7.53 27.82
C GLU A 77 -6.94 6.81 26.69
N LEU A 78 -8.12 7.30 26.31
CA LEU A 78 -8.90 6.76 25.21
C LEU A 78 -8.13 6.89 23.89
N ASP A 79 -7.48 8.02 23.63
CA ASP A 79 -6.61 8.21 22.46
C ASP A 79 -5.47 7.16 22.43
N THR A 80 -4.86 6.87 23.59
CA THR A 80 -3.81 5.85 23.73
C THR A 80 -4.36 4.42 23.53
N PHE A 81 -5.53 4.13 24.10
CA PHE A 81 -6.22 2.85 23.97
C PHE A 81 -6.64 2.56 22.53
N ILE A 82 -7.15 3.55 21.81
CA ILE A 82 -7.54 3.42 20.40
C ILE A 82 -6.31 3.16 19.53
N PHE A 83 -5.22 3.89 19.77
CA PHE A 83 -3.95 3.66 19.09
C PHE A 83 -3.45 2.22 19.31
N ALA A 84 -3.47 1.75 20.56
CA ALA A 84 -3.09 0.39 20.91
C ALA A 84 -4.05 -0.68 20.33
N THR A 85 -5.35 -0.41 20.24
CA THR A 85 -6.34 -1.35 19.71
C THR A 85 -6.25 -1.46 18.18
N ASN A 86 -6.01 -0.34 17.51
CA ASN A 86 -5.75 -0.31 16.07
C ASN A 86 -4.40 -0.97 15.73
N GLN A 87 -3.43 -0.91 16.63
CA GLN A 87 -2.20 -1.69 16.52
C GLN A 87 -2.39 -3.16 16.88
N THR A 88 -3.14 -3.56 17.89
CA THR A 88 -3.24 -4.98 18.30
C THR A 88 -4.08 -5.84 17.36
N LYS A 89 -4.91 -5.23 16.50
CA LYS A 89 -5.48 -5.91 15.31
C LYS A 89 -4.46 -6.13 14.18
N ASN A 90 -3.26 -5.57 14.30
CA ASN A 90 -2.12 -5.69 13.38
C ASN A 90 -0.87 -6.20 14.14
N PRO A 91 -0.48 -7.48 14.05
CA PRO A 91 0.62 -7.96 14.88
C PRO A 91 1.93 -7.20 14.58
N LYS A 92 2.39 -6.46 15.59
CA LYS A 92 3.77 -6.02 15.87
C LYS A 92 4.51 -5.32 14.71
N THR A 93 4.39 -4.00 14.63
CA THR A 93 5.45 -3.15 14.09
C THR A 93 6.39 -2.78 15.23
N GLY A 94 7.54 -3.46 15.31
CA GLY A 94 8.68 -2.96 16.09
C GLY A 94 9.27 -1.70 15.44
N PRO A 95 10.01 -0.86 16.19
CA PRO A 95 10.63 0.33 15.63
C PRO A 95 11.67 -0.08 14.57
N ILE A 96 11.58 0.54 13.39
CA ILE A 96 12.59 0.46 12.34
C ILE A 96 13.87 1.06 12.91
N SER A 97 14.80 0.19 13.31
CA SER A 97 16.16 0.59 13.63
C SER A 97 16.94 0.64 12.33
N GLN A 98 17.41 1.84 12.00
CA GLN A 98 18.32 2.13 10.90
C GLN A 98 19.51 1.15 10.92
N GLN A 99 19.68 0.38 9.86
CA GLN A 99 20.91 -0.37 9.61
C GLN A 99 21.88 0.52 8.85
N GLN A 100 23.03 0.76 9.46
CA GLN A 100 24.24 1.15 8.75
C GLN A 100 24.73 -0.10 8.00
N ALA A 101 24.83 0.04 6.68
CA ALA A 101 25.29 -1.01 5.79
C ALA A 101 26.79 -1.26 5.94
N GLU A 102 27.17 -2.51 6.15
CA GLU A 102 28.45 -3.05 5.70
C GLU A 102 28.17 -4.30 4.87
N SER A 103 28.47 -4.18 3.58
CA SER A 103 28.49 -5.21 2.56
C SER A 103 29.73 -6.10 2.71
N LYS A 104 29.56 -7.43 2.63
CA LYS A 104 30.55 -8.38 2.07
C LYS A 104 29.89 -9.71 1.70
N ASP A 105 30.35 -10.22 0.57
CA ASP A 105 29.91 -11.38 -0.21
C ASP A 105 29.95 -12.74 0.51
N ALA A 106 29.17 -13.70 0.04
CA ALA A 106 29.70 -14.89 -0.66
C ALA A 106 28.60 -15.92 -0.98
N ASP A 107 28.68 -16.39 -2.22
CA ASP A 107 28.03 -17.52 -2.86
C ASP A 107 28.29 -18.85 -2.13
N ASN A 108 27.30 -19.75 -2.12
CA ASN A 108 27.59 -21.17 -2.31
C ASN A 108 26.36 -21.95 -2.81
N ASP A 109 26.62 -22.75 -3.83
CA ASP A 109 25.72 -23.62 -4.56
C ASP A 109 25.65 -25.04 -3.94
N GLU A 110 24.76 -25.85 -4.54
CA GLU A 110 24.64 -27.31 -4.55
C GLU A 110 23.66 -28.00 -3.58
N GLY A 111 22.68 -28.68 -4.20
CA GLY A 111 22.67 -30.14 -4.10
C GLY A 111 21.42 -30.83 -3.55
N ASN A 112 20.42 -31.03 -4.43
CA ASN A 112 19.70 -32.28 -4.67
C ASN A 112 19.19 -33.15 -3.48
N ASN A 113 17.86 -33.35 -3.37
CA ASN A 113 17.29 -34.70 -3.58
C ASN A 113 15.77 -34.73 -3.68
N ALA A 114 15.32 -35.67 -4.51
CA ALA A 114 13.94 -36.07 -4.78
C ALA A 114 13.22 -36.60 -3.53
N ASN A 115 11.89 -36.42 -3.49
CA ASN A 115 10.97 -37.49 -3.14
C ASN A 115 9.51 -37.14 -3.52
N VAL A 116 9.02 -37.89 -4.50
CA VAL A 116 7.60 -38.17 -4.74
C VAL A 116 7.10 -39.07 -3.59
N PRO A 117 5.84 -38.93 -3.15
CA PRO A 117 4.98 -40.10 -3.33
C PRO A 117 3.61 -39.77 -3.92
N GLU A 118 3.30 -40.61 -4.90
CA GLU A 118 2.04 -40.83 -5.57
C GLU A 118 0.97 -41.39 -4.60
N LYS A 119 -0.27 -40.89 -4.67
CA LYS A 119 -1.49 -41.72 -4.57
C LYS A 119 -2.74 -40.92 -4.93
N GLY A 120 -3.35 -41.31 -6.05
CA GLY A 120 -4.52 -40.66 -6.60
C GLY A 120 -5.87 -41.11 -6.01
N LYS A 121 -6.93 -40.48 -6.53
CA LYS A 121 -8.25 -41.11 -6.68
C LYS A 121 -8.99 -40.51 -7.87
N LYS A 122 -9.14 -41.34 -8.90
CA LYS A 122 -10.02 -41.14 -10.06
C LYS A 122 -11.49 -41.23 -9.62
N ARG A 123 -12.34 -40.37 -10.18
CA ARG A 123 -13.74 -40.72 -10.51
C ARG A 123 -14.10 -40.18 -11.89
N ARG A 124 -14.13 -41.11 -12.86
CA ARG A 124 -15.02 -41.15 -14.05
C ARG A 124 -16.44 -40.73 -13.61
N GLY A 125 -17.27 -40.00 -14.36
CA GLY A 125 -17.38 -39.87 -15.81
C GLY A 125 -18.77 -40.35 -16.24
N LYS A 126 -19.53 -39.52 -16.98
CA LYS A 126 -20.67 -39.81 -17.89
C LYS A 126 -21.33 -38.48 -18.29
N THR A 127 -21.90 -38.24 -19.47
CA THR A 127 -21.77 -38.62 -20.90
C THR A 127 -22.93 -37.91 -21.62
N ALA A 128 -22.76 -37.69 -22.94
CA ALA A 128 -23.77 -37.33 -23.96
C ALA A 128 -24.14 -35.83 -24.04
N LYS A 129 -24.30 -35.18 -25.19
CA LYS A 129 -24.39 -35.51 -26.63
C LYS A 129 -24.22 -34.13 -27.32
N GLY A 130 -23.36 -33.87 -28.32
CA GLY A 130 -23.40 -34.39 -29.69
C GLY A 130 -24.32 -33.53 -30.58
N GLY A 131 -23.78 -32.88 -31.62
CA GLY A 131 -24.60 -32.44 -32.77
C GLY A 131 -24.17 -31.15 -33.49
N ASN A 132 -23.33 -31.32 -34.52
CA ASN A 132 -23.01 -30.39 -35.61
C ASN A 132 -24.23 -30.12 -36.51
N PHE A 133 -24.37 -28.93 -37.11
CA PHE A 133 -24.61 -28.72 -38.56
C PHE A 133 -24.73 -27.22 -38.93
N ASP A 134 -24.08 -26.90 -40.03
CA ASP A 134 -24.04 -25.63 -40.78
C ASP A 134 -25.41 -25.10 -41.23
N LYS A 135 -25.53 -23.76 -41.33
CA LYS A 135 -25.90 -23.12 -42.61
C LYS A 135 -25.61 -21.62 -42.65
N ASP A 136 -25.29 -21.25 -43.87
CA ASP A 136 -24.66 -20.06 -44.43
C ASP A 136 -25.66 -18.93 -44.75
N GLU A 137 -25.11 -17.80 -45.22
CA GLU A 137 -25.72 -16.71 -46.01
C GLU A 137 -26.61 -15.67 -45.28
N ASP A 138 -26.53 -14.36 -45.54
CA ASP A 138 -25.67 -13.50 -46.36
C ASP A 138 -25.99 -12.02 -46.03
N ALA A 139 -25.04 -11.15 -46.38
CA ALA A 139 -25.21 -9.81 -46.94
C ALA A 139 -25.70 -8.59 -46.11
N GLN A 140 -24.76 -7.62 -46.10
CA GLN A 140 -24.93 -6.17 -46.35
C GLN A 140 -25.35 -5.26 -45.19
N GLU A 141 -24.86 -4.04 -45.04
CA GLU A 141 -23.68 -3.27 -45.49
C GLU A 141 -23.82 -1.89 -44.79
N LEU A 142 -22.69 -1.23 -44.48
CA LEU A 142 -22.49 0.24 -44.52
C LEU A 142 -23.25 1.19 -43.53
N VAL A 143 -22.58 1.54 -42.41
CA VAL A 143 -21.94 2.85 -42.06
C VAL A 143 -22.61 4.15 -42.61
N PRO A 144 -22.43 5.34 -41.97
CA PRO A 144 -22.87 5.92 -40.68
C PRO A 144 -23.73 7.19 -40.93
N VAL A 145 -23.96 8.11 -39.96
CA VAL A 145 -23.92 9.60 -40.11
C VAL A 145 -24.56 10.38 -38.94
N LYS A 146 -23.74 11.33 -38.42
CA LYS A 146 -24.00 12.66 -37.83
C LYS A 146 -25.08 12.88 -36.74
N GLY A 147 -24.55 13.07 -35.53
CA GLY A 147 -24.70 14.22 -34.61
C GLY A 147 -25.88 15.20 -34.68
N LYS A 148 -26.36 15.59 -33.49
CA LYS A 148 -26.63 16.99 -33.15
C LYS A 148 -26.84 17.22 -31.64
N LYS A 149 -25.94 18.04 -31.10
CA LYS A 149 -26.05 18.95 -29.95
C LYS A 149 -27.43 19.61 -29.81
N ASN A 150 -28.08 19.51 -28.65
CA ASN A 150 -28.52 20.68 -27.87
C ASN A 150 -29.22 20.39 -26.52
N GLN A 151 -28.83 21.23 -25.55
CA GLN A 151 -29.62 21.93 -24.54
C GLN A 151 -30.42 21.18 -23.46
N ARG A 152 -29.85 21.30 -22.26
CA ARG A 152 -30.49 21.66 -20.98
C ARG A 152 -31.90 22.27 -21.11
N LYS A 153 -32.84 21.72 -20.34
CA LYS A 153 -33.80 22.52 -19.56
C LYS A 153 -34.26 21.76 -18.32
N SER A 154 -33.99 22.39 -17.17
CA SER A 154 -34.50 22.03 -15.86
C SER A 154 -35.99 22.34 -15.75
N LYS A 155 -36.77 21.47 -15.10
CA LYS A 155 -37.96 21.88 -14.34
C LYS A 155 -38.34 20.81 -13.30
N ASP A 156 -38.14 21.16 -12.05
CA ASP A 156 -38.75 20.53 -10.87
C ASP A 156 -40.28 20.52 -10.96
N VAL A 157 -40.90 19.38 -10.63
CA VAL A 157 -42.04 19.24 -9.68
C VAL A 157 -41.98 17.81 -9.13
N GLY A 158 -41.90 17.68 -7.80
CA GLY A 158 -41.74 16.40 -7.11
C GLY A 158 -43.02 15.58 -6.93
N SER A 159 -42.86 14.30 -6.60
CA SER A 159 -43.41 13.66 -5.39
C SER A 159 -43.22 12.13 -5.45
N THR A 160 -42.63 11.61 -4.36
CA THR A 160 -42.86 10.31 -3.71
C THR A 160 -42.69 8.99 -4.48
N GLY A 161 -41.79 8.14 -3.97
CA GLY A 161 -41.68 6.73 -4.35
C GLY A 161 -40.33 6.11 -4.03
N GLY A 162 -39.88 6.19 -2.77
CA GLY A 162 -38.60 5.66 -2.33
C GLY A 162 -38.54 4.12 -2.35
N LYS A 163 -37.45 3.59 -2.89
CA LYS A 163 -36.87 2.30 -2.47
C LYS A 163 -35.35 2.38 -2.60
N LYS A 164 -34.76 3.15 -1.68
CA LYS A 164 -33.31 3.20 -1.47
C LYS A 164 -32.95 1.95 -0.66
N GLY A 165 -32.40 0.95 -1.33
CA GLY A 165 -31.70 -0.16 -0.67
C GLY A 165 -30.53 0.42 0.09
N SER A 166 -30.74 0.63 1.39
CA SER A 166 -29.68 0.91 2.35
C SER A 166 -28.91 -0.39 2.53
N ASP A 167 -27.80 -0.54 1.80
CA ASP A 167 -26.71 -1.39 2.25
C ASP A 167 -26.28 -0.85 3.62
N LYS A 168 -26.75 -1.52 4.66
CA LYS A 168 -26.20 -1.38 6.01
C LYS A 168 -24.76 -1.88 5.91
N VAL A 169 -23.85 -0.95 5.69
CA VAL A 169 -22.45 -1.13 6.10
C VAL A 169 -22.53 -1.48 7.58
N LYS A 170 -22.17 -2.72 7.91
CA LYS A 170 -21.99 -3.20 9.27
C LYS A 170 -21.18 -2.15 10.03
N GLU A 171 -21.84 -1.47 10.96
CA GLU A 171 -21.19 -0.69 12.03
C GLU A 171 -20.54 -1.69 13.01
N GLU A 172 -19.53 -2.39 12.54
CA GLU A 172 -18.63 -3.16 13.39
C GLU A 172 -17.32 -2.37 13.46
N ASN A 173 -17.11 -1.59 14.54
CA ASN A 173 -15.83 -1.54 15.26
C ASN A 173 -15.74 -0.41 16.30
N SER A 174 -15.11 -0.78 17.42
CA SER A 174 -14.71 0.02 18.59
C SER A 174 -15.84 0.31 19.59
N ASN A 175 -16.35 -0.76 20.19
CA ASN A 175 -17.16 -0.65 21.38
C ASN A 175 -16.19 -0.45 22.57
N VAL A 176 -16.13 0.75 23.14
CA VAL A 176 -15.42 0.97 24.42
C VAL A 176 -16.07 0.04 25.46
N PRO A 177 -15.38 -1.01 25.96
CA PRO A 177 -15.95 -1.94 26.92
C PRO A 177 -16.26 -1.22 28.23
N VAL A 178 -17.39 -1.55 28.86
CA VAL A 178 -17.74 -0.95 30.16
C VAL A 178 -16.67 -1.33 31.20
N GLU A 179 -16.14 -2.54 31.08
CA GLU A 179 -15.10 -3.11 31.92
C GLU A 179 -13.79 -2.32 31.84
N TRP A 180 -13.42 -1.83 30.66
CA TRP A 180 -12.25 -0.95 30.50
C TRP A 180 -12.47 0.41 31.18
N VAL A 181 -13.66 0.98 31.03
CA VAL A 181 -13.99 2.27 31.68
C VAL A 181 -14.00 2.11 33.20
N VAL A 182 -14.52 0.99 33.71
CA VAL A 182 -14.49 0.66 35.15
C VAL A 182 -13.06 0.57 35.66
N GLU A 183 -12.21 -0.24 35.02
CA GLU A 183 -10.79 -0.39 35.39
C GLU A 183 -10.06 0.96 35.42
N LYS A 184 -10.34 1.81 34.42
CA LYS A 184 -9.74 3.14 34.35
C LYS A 184 -10.25 4.10 35.41
N ILE A 185 -11.55 4.13 35.69
CA ILE A 185 -12.09 4.95 36.79
C ILE A 185 -11.50 4.52 38.13
N THR A 186 -11.41 3.20 38.41
CA THR A 186 -10.78 2.67 39.62
C THR A 186 -9.33 3.13 39.74
N SER A 187 -8.56 3.11 38.65
CA SER A 187 -7.17 3.60 38.66
C SER A 187 -7.03 5.11 38.86
N LEU A 188 -8.00 5.90 38.37
CA LEU A 188 -7.96 7.36 38.41
C LEU A 188 -8.49 7.93 39.73
N CYS A 189 -9.33 7.17 40.44
CA CYS A 189 -10.02 7.55 41.67
C CYS A 189 -10.05 6.38 42.67
N PRO A 190 -8.90 5.98 43.26
CA PRO A 190 -8.87 4.92 44.28
C PRO A 190 -9.67 5.28 45.53
N GLU A 191 -9.85 6.58 45.81
CA GLU A 191 -10.65 7.12 46.92
C GLU A 191 -12.14 6.72 46.84
N LEU A 192 -12.65 6.38 45.65
CA LEU A 192 -14.00 5.85 45.54
C LEU A 192 -14.06 4.45 46.18
N GLU A 193 -13.02 3.63 46.06
CA GLU A 193 -13.00 2.20 46.41
C GLU A 193 -12.93 1.94 47.92
N GLU A 194 -12.44 2.91 48.70
CA GLU A 194 -12.26 2.79 50.16
C GLU A 194 -13.58 2.81 50.95
N MET A 195 -14.70 3.14 50.32
CA MET A 195 -16.04 3.19 50.93
C MET A 195 -16.85 1.99 50.45
N GLY A 196 -17.09 1.00 51.32
CA GLY A 196 -17.80 -0.25 50.98
C GLY A 196 -19.09 -0.01 50.20
N ASP A 197 -19.32 -0.82 49.15
CA ASP A 197 -20.28 -0.68 48.03
C ASP A 197 -19.84 0.21 46.85
N SER A 198 -18.56 0.62 46.82
CA SER A 198 -17.97 1.40 45.73
C SER A 198 -18.05 0.78 44.32
N GLU A 199 -17.97 -0.55 44.21
CA GLU A 199 -17.92 -1.21 42.89
C GLU A 199 -19.16 -0.92 42.03
N GLU A 200 -20.36 -0.89 42.62
CA GLU A 200 -21.58 -0.56 41.88
C GLU A 200 -21.63 0.93 41.52
N LEU A 201 -21.13 1.83 42.37
CA LEU A 201 -21.02 3.26 42.07
C LEU A 201 -20.08 3.52 40.88
N ILE A 202 -18.89 2.90 40.89
CA ILE A 202 -17.92 2.96 39.79
C ILE A 202 -18.56 2.43 38.51
N ARG A 203 -19.30 1.31 38.59
CA ARG A 203 -20.01 0.73 37.45
C ARG A 203 -21.08 1.65 36.89
N GLN A 204 -21.88 2.29 37.75
CA GLN A 204 -22.89 3.26 37.32
C GLN A 204 -22.27 4.52 36.72
N LEU A 205 -21.14 4.98 37.25
CA LEU A 205 -20.38 6.09 36.69
C LEU A 205 -19.80 5.73 35.31
N ALA A 206 -19.27 4.52 35.14
CA ALA A 206 -18.81 4.01 33.86
C ALA A 206 -19.95 3.94 32.83
N LEU A 207 -21.14 3.49 33.24
CA LEU A 207 -22.33 3.47 32.38
C LEU A 207 -22.78 4.88 31.96
N HIS A 208 -22.63 5.86 32.85
CA HIS A 208 -22.93 7.27 32.56
C HIS A 208 -21.90 7.92 31.62
N LEU A 209 -20.61 7.62 31.81
CA LEU A 209 -19.50 8.18 31.03
C LEU A 209 -19.36 7.55 29.64
N ARG A 210 -19.68 6.27 29.48
CA ARG A 210 -19.56 5.54 28.22
C ARG A 210 -20.23 6.23 27.01
N PRO A 211 -21.49 6.66 27.04
CA PRO A 211 -22.10 7.36 25.90
C PRO A 211 -21.39 8.67 25.57
N MET A 212 -20.93 9.42 26.59
CA MET A 212 -20.17 10.67 26.38
C MET A 212 -18.82 10.39 25.71
N LEU A 213 -18.10 9.34 26.13
CA LEU A 213 -16.82 8.94 25.54
C LEU A 213 -17.00 8.45 24.10
N LEU A 214 -18.08 7.72 23.82
CA LEU A 214 -18.40 7.28 22.46
C LEU A 214 -18.71 8.46 21.54
N ASP A 215 -19.47 9.45 22.01
CA ASP A 215 -19.78 10.65 21.23
C ASP A 215 -18.55 11.53 21.01
N TYR A 216 -17.69 11.69 22.02
CA TYR A 216 -16.39 12.33 21.86
C TYR A 216 -15.53 11.62 20.82
N TYR A 217 -15.39 10.30 20.94
CA TYR A 217 -14.60 9.51 20.01
C TYR A 217 -15.13 9.61 18.58
N LYS A 218 -16.45 9.51 18.39
CA LYS A 218 -17.08 9.69 17.07
C LYS A 218 -16.80 11.08 16.51
N LYS A 219 -16.93 12.13 17.34
CA LYS A 219 -16.68 13.51 16.93
C LYS A 219 -15.21 13.71 16.54
N ARG A 220 -14.27 13.26 17.37
CA ARG A 220 -12.83 13.34 17.12
C ARG A 220 -12.40 12.54 15.90
N LYS A 221 -12.93 11.34 15.72
CA LYS A 221 -12.72 10.54 14.50
C LYS A 221 -13.23 11.28 13.26
N ASN A 222 -14.41 11.88 13.33
CA ASN A 222 -14.99 12.63 12.20
C ASN A 222 -14.20 13.90 11.86
N THR A 223 -13.67 14.62 12.86
CA THR A 223 -12.80 15.78 12.61
C THR A 223 -11.50 15.37 11.95
N LEU A 224 -10.83 14.33 12.46
CA LEU A 224 -9.59 13.81 11.87
C LEU A 224 -9.82 13.28 10.45
N LEU A 225 -10.94 12.60 10.20
CA LEU A 225 -11.32 12.16 8.86
C LEU A 225 -11.49 13.34 7.88
N SER A 226 -12.11 14.43 8.35
CA SER A 226 -12.30 15.64 7.56
C SER A 226 -10.98 16.35 7.26
N GLU A 227 -10.09 16.46 8.25
CA GLU A 227 -8.74 17.05 8.10
C GLU A 227 -7.87 16.19 7.16
N ASN A 228 -7.93 14.88 7.31
CA ASN A 228 -7.17 13.94 6.48
C ASN A 228 -7.74 13.76 5.07
N ALA A 229 -8.99 14.15 4.81
CA ALA A 229 -9.64 13.92 3.52
C ALA A 229 -8.86 14.54 2.35
N GLU A 230 -8.37 15.77 2.53
CA GLU A 230 -7.59 16.44 1.50
C GLU A 230 -6.19 15.82 1.35
N ARG A 231 -5.54 15.45 2.46
CA ARG A 231 -4.24 14.78 2.45
C ARG A 231 -4.30 13.44 1.73
N ARG A 232 -5.33 12.64 2.00
CA ARG A 232 -5.60 11.36 1.34
C ARG A 232 -5.84 11.54 -0.17
N ARG A 233 -6.62 12.55 -0.55
CA ARG A 233 -6.84 12.86 -1.98
C ARG A 233 -5.52 13.19 -2.68
N ARG A 234 -4.72 14.10 -2.12
CA ARG A 234 -3.41 14.47 -2.70
C ARG A 234 -2.47 13.27 -2.81
N LEU A 235 -2.48 12.39 -1.81
CA LEU A 235 -1.68 11.17 -1.77
C LEU A 235 -2.06 10.18 -2.88
N LEU A 236 -3.37 9.93 -3.07
CA LEU A 236 -3.85 9.07 -4.15
C LEU A 236 -3.66 9.71 -5.53
N ASP A 237 -3.83 11.03 -5.66
CA ASP A 237 -3.57 11.75 -6.91
C ASP A 237 -2.09 11.67 -7.32
N SER A 238 -1.17 11.73 -6.34
CA SER A 238 0.27 11.57 -6.57
C SER A 238 0.61 10.16 -7.04
N LEU A 239 0.03 9.15 -6.40
CA LEU A 239 0.17 7.76 -6.82
C LEU A 239 -0.39 7.52 -8.22
N GLN A 240 -1.56 8.06 -8.53
CA GLN A 240 -2.17 7.94 -9.86
C GLN A 240 -1.24 8.48 -10.96
N LYS A 241 -0.60 9.64 -10.74
CA LYS A 241 0.38 10.19 -11.68
C LYS A 241 1.59 9.29 -11.87
N HIS A 242 2.11 8.73 -10.77
CA HIS A 242 3.24 7.81 -10.84
C HIS A 242 2.89 6.52 -11.58
N LEU A 243 1.71 5.94 -11.32
CA LEU A 243 1.22 4.77 -12.04
C LEU A 243 1.01 5.05 -13.54
N ASP A 244 0.45 6.22 -13.88
CA ASP A 244 0.22 6.62 -15.27
C ASP A 244 1.52 6.66 -16.10
N GLU A 245 2.66 6.97 -15.49
CA GLU A 245 3.98 7.01 -16.15
C GLU A 245 4.66 5.63 -16.11
N ALA A 246 4.90 5.10 -14.91
CA ALA A 246 5.71 3.90 -14.71
C ALA A 246 5.08 2.64 -15.34
N VAL A 247 3.74 2.54 -15.35
CA VAL A 247 3.06 1.39 -15.95
C VAL A 247 3.10 1.44 -17.48
N LEU A 248 3.10 2.63 -18.10
CA LEU A 248 3.25 2.75 -19.55
C LEU A 248 4.66 2.33 -19.99
N ASP A 249 5.68 2.71 -19.24
CA ASP A 249 7.05 2.26 -19.49
C ASP A 249 7.16 0.72 -19.36
N LEU A 250 6.61 0.15 -18.30
CA LEU A 250 6.59 -1.31 -18.12
C LEU A 250 5.88 -2.02 -19.29
N GLN A 251 4.72 -1.54 -19.74
CA GLN A 251 3.99 -2.09 -20.88
C GLN A 251 4.77 -1.95 -22.20
N MET A 252 5.55 -0.88 -22.37
CA MET A 252 6.40 -0.70 -23.54
C MET A 252 7.50 -1.77 -23.59
N TYR A 253 8.16 -2.03 -22.46
CA TYR A 253 9.20 -3.07 -22.37
C TYR A 253 8.64 -4.49 -22.39
N GLU A 254 7.44 -4.71 -21.85
CA GLU A 254 6.75 -6.01 -21.87
C GLU A 254 6.55 -6.51 -23.31
N LYS A 255 6.21 -5.62 -24.26
CA LYS A 255 6.05 -5.98 -25.67
C LYS A 255 7.31 -6.55 -26.32
N ALA A 256 8.50 -6.17 -25.85
CA ALA A 256 9.74 -6.73 -26.38
C ALA A 256 9.93 -8.21 -25.99
N LEU A 257 9.26 -8.67 -24.94
CA LEU A 257 9.35 -10.06 -24.49
C LEU A 257 8.72 -11.05 -25.47
N ASP A 258 7.73 -10.63 -26.26
CA ASP A 258 7.12 -11.47 -27.31
C ASP A 258 8.15 -11.99 -28.32
N LEU A 259 9.28 -11.29 -28.50
CA LEU A 259 10.35 -11.70 -29.41
C LEU A 259 11.13 -12.92 -28.90
N PHE A 260 11.01 -13.25 -27.61
CA PHE A 260 11.80 -14.29 -26.97
C PHE A 260 10.96 -15.47 -26.48
N GLU A 261 9.68 -15.57 -26.86
CA GLU A 261 8.81 -16.68 -26.44
C GLU A 261 9.36 -18.06 -26.85
N ASP A 262 10.07 -18.11 -27.98
CA ASP A 262 10.70 -19.33 -28.50
C ASP A 262 12.00 -19.74 -27.76
N ASP A 263 12.57 -18.84 -26.94
CA ASP A 263 13.71 -19.12 -26.06
C ASP A 263 13.31 -18.97 -24.58
N PRO A 264 12.85 -20.06 -23.94
CA PRO A 264 12.41 -20.03 -22.54
C PRO A 264 13.49 -19.55 -21.57
N SER A 265 14.78 -19.75 -21.89
CA SER A 265 15.89 -19.39 -21.02
C SER A 265 16.09 -17.87 -20.97
N THR A 266 16.17 -17.22 -22.13
CA THR A 266 16.30 -15.77 -22.25
C THR A 266 15.03 -15.06 -21.83
N SER A 267 13.85 -15.58 -22.22
CA SER A 267 12.55 -15.06 -21.81
C SER A 267 12.43 -14.97 -20.28
N ALA A 268 12.78 -16.04 -19.56
CA ALA A 268 12.73 -16.05 -18.10
C ALA A 268 13.68 -15.02 -17.46
N ILE A 269 14.87 -14.81 -18.04
CA ILE A 269 15.83 -13.80 -17.55
C ILE A 269 15.27 -12.39 -17.75
N LEU A 270 14.68 -12.09 -18.90
CA LEU A 270 14.12 -10.78 -19.23
C LEU A 270 12.88 -10.46 -18.37
N HIS A 271 11.94 -11.41 -18.24
CA HIS A 271 10.80 -11.24 -17.34
C HIS A 271 11.25 -10.96 -15.91
N LYS A 272 12.19 -11.75 -15.36
CA LYS A 272 12.71 -11.56 -14.01
C LYS A 272 13.41 -10.21 -13.85
N HIS A 273 14.12 -9.76 -14.89
CA HIS A 273 14.77 -8.45 -14.88
C HIS A 273 13.74 -7.32 -14.77
N LEU A 274 12.72 -7.30 -15.64
CA LEU A 274 11.67 -6.28 -15.59
C LEU A 274 10.87 -6.30 -14.29
N LEU A 275 10.58 -7.49 -13.74
CA LEU A 275 9.93 -7.61 -12.44
C LEU A 275 10.76 -6.92 -11.34
N LYS A 276 12.09 -7.11 -11.37
CA LYS A 276 12.99 -6.51 -10.37
C LYS A 276 13.21 -5.01 -10.59
N THR A 277 13.38 -4.55 -11.83
CA THR A 277 13.79 -3.18 -12.12
C THR A 277 12.63 -2.20 -12.29
N MET A 278 11.48 -2.67 -12.77
CA MET A 278 10.32 -1.83 -13.11
C MET A 278 9.11 -2.15 -12.24
N ALA A 279 8.76 -3.44 -12.10
CA ALA A 279 7.57 -3.83 -11.36
C ALA A 279 7.71 -3.64 -9.84
N ALA A 280 8.88 -3.96 -9.26
CA ALA A 280 9.11 -3.84 -7.82
C ALA A 280 8.95 -2.41 -7.29
N PRO A 281 9.56 -1.37 -7.90
CA PRO A 281 9.32 0.03 -7.49
C PRO A 281 7.83 0.44 -7.58
N ILE A 282 7.11 -0.02 -8.59
CA ILE A 282 5.67 0.25 -8.76
C ILE A 282 4.89 -0.37 -7.60
N ALA A 283 5.14 -1.65 -7.31
CA ALA A 283 4.51 -2.36 -6.20
C ALA A 283 4.84 -1.72 -4.85
N ASP A 284 6.09 -1.31 -4.64
CA ASP A 284 6.55 -0.70 -3.40
C ASP A 284 5.84 0.63 -3.14
N LYS A 285 5.79 1.49 -4.16
CA LYS A 285 5.08 2.77 -4.06
C LYS A 285 3.60 2.56 -3.82
N LEU A 286 2.97 1.61 -4.50
CA LEU A 286 1.55 1.29 -4.36
C LEU A 286 1.23 0.82 -2.93
N LEU A 287 1.92 -0.22 -2.44
CA LEU A 287 1.67 -0.80 -1.12
C LEU A 287 1.89 0.23 0.00
N HIS A 288 3.01 0.96 -0.05
CA HIS A 288 3.30 2.00 0.94
C HIS A 288 2.22 3.08 0.94
N THR A 289 1.80 3.53 -0.24
CA THR A 289 0.79 4.59 -0.34
C THR A 289 -0.58 4.11 0.15
N LEU A 290 -0.97 2.87 -0.14
CA LEU A 290 -2.22 2.28 0.35
C LEU A 290 -2.21 2.07 1.88
N ASP A 291 -1.07 1.67 2.45
CA ASP A 291 -0.90 1.57 3.90
C ASP A 291 -1.04 2.95 4.57
N MET A 292 -0.42 3.99 4.00
CA MET A 292 -0.62 5.38 4.45
C MET A 292 -2.08 5.83 4.33
N ASP A 293 -2.76 5.58 3.21
CA ASP A 293 -4.18 5.92 3.06
C ASP A 293 -5.05 5.18 4.09
N ASN A 294 -4.75 3.91 4.39
CA ASN A 294 -5.44 3.14 5.42
C ASN A 294 -5.23 3.73 6.83
N LYS A 295 -3.99 4.12 7.16
CA LYS A 295 -3.69 4.82 8.43
C LYS A 295 -4.45 6.14 8.56
N LEU A 296 -4.48 6.94 7.49
CA LEU A 296 -5.22 8.21 7.46
C LEU A 296 -6.74 8.00 7.52
N LYS A 297 -7.29 6.94 6.88
CA LYS A 297 -8.69 6.51 6.99
C LYS A 297 -9.07 6.16 8.44
N ASN A 298 -8.13 5.64 9.21
CA ASN A 298 -8.36 5.24 10.60
C ASN A 298 -8.10 6.36 11.61
N GLY A 299 -7.78 7.58 11.14
CA GLY A 299 -7.50 8.74 12.00
C GLY A 299 -6.13 8.67 12.69
N VAL A 300 -5.20 7.87 12.16
CA VAL A 300 -3.82 7.81 12.66
C VAL A 300 -3.02 8.91 12.00
N GLU A 301 -2.32 9.72 12.80
CA GLU A 301 -1.35 10.69 12.28
C GLU A 301 -0.18 9.95 11.64
N VAL A 302 0.01 10.15 10.34
CA VAL A 302 1.17 9.67 9.61
C VAL A 302 2.19 10.80 9.57
N ILE A 303 3.42 10.54 9.97
CA ILE A 303 4.54 11.47 9.77
C ILE A 303 4.95 11.33 8.30
N ASP A 304 4.96 12.43 7.56
CA ASP A 304 5.48 12.45 6.19
C ASP A 304 7.00 12.30 6.26
N SER A 305 7.50 11.07 6.13
CA SER A 305 8.91 10.87 5.80
C SER A 305 9.12 11.33 4.35
N PRO A 306 10.03 12.29 4.10
CA PRO A 306 10.21 12.82 2.76
C PRO A 306 10.82 11.75 1.85
N ASN A 307 10.08 11.37 0.79
CA ASN A 307 10.54 10.79 -0.47
C ASN A 307 11.88 10.03 -0.44
N GLU A 308 11.99 8.98 0.35
CA GLU A 308 13.00 7.96 0.10
C GLU A 308 12.50 7.05 -1.01
N THR A 309 13.39 6.69 -1.94
CA THR A 309 13.19 5.55 -2.84
C THR A 309 13.06 4.30 -1.97
N LEU A 310 11.84 3.99 -1.56
CA LEU A 310 11.52 2.86 -0.70
C LEU A 310 11.76 1.58 -1.51
N GLN A 311 12.93 0.98 -1.33
CA GLN A 311 13.16 -0.40 -1.72
C GLN A 311 12.70 -1.26 -0.54
N LEU A 312 11.53 -1.86 -0.69
CA LEU A 312 10.98 -2.71 0.37
C LEU A 312 11.56 -4.11 0.25
N SER A 313 11.81 -4.76 1.39
CA SER A 313 12.09 -6.19 1.40
C SER A 313 10.81 -6.97 1.08
N ASN A 314 10.92 -8.22 0.65
CA ASN A 314 9.73 -9.05 0.41
C ASN A 314 8.90 -9.27 1.69
N ALA A 315 9.57 -9.36 2.84
CA ALA A 315 8.90 -9.45 4.14
C ALA A 315 8.07 -8.19 4.45
N ASP A 316 8.61 -7.00 4.15
CA ASP A 316 7.89 -5.74 4.35
C ASP A 316 6.70 -5.62 3.41
N ARG A 317 6.86 -5.97 2.13
CA ARG A 317 5.76 -6.02 1.16
C ARG A 317 4.62 -6.92 1.63
N THR A 318 4.96 -8.12 2.10
CA THR A 318 3.98 -9.09 2.60
C THR A 318 3.27 -8.59 3.86
N SER A 319 4.01 -7.95 4.77
CA SER A 319 3.46 -7.35 6.00
C SER A 319 2.47 -6.24 5.67
N MET A 320 2.83 -5.32 4.76
CA MET A 320 1.93 -4.25 4.30
C MET A 320 0.72 -4.79 3.55
N ALA A 321 0.88 -5.80 2.69
CA ALA A 321 -0.26 -6.40 2.00
C ALA A 321 -1.28 -7.00 2.99
N LYS A 322 -0.80 -7.57 4.11
CA LYS A 322 -1.64 -8.11 5.19
C LYS A 322 -2.27 -7.04 6.09
N SER A 323 -1.69 -5.83 6.18
CA SER A 323 -2.25 -4.73 6.98
C SER A 323 -3.44 -4.05 6.30
N LEU A 324 -3.62 -4.26 5.00
CA LEU A 324 -4.77 -3.76 4.24
C LEU A 324 -6.07 -4.46 4.65
N VAL A 325 -7.21 -3.85 4.34
CA VAL A 325 -8.52 -4.32 4.82
C VAL A 325 -9.28 -5.07 3.72
N GLY A 326 -9.87 -6.21 4.08
CA GLY A 326 -10.84 -6.93 3.24
C GLY A 326 -10.25 -7.54 1.96
N SER A 327 -10.98 -7.43 0.86
CA SER A 327 -10.61 -7.88 -0.49
C SER A 327 -9.26 -7.33 -0.95
N LEU A 328 -8.97 -6.07 -0.62
CA LEU A 328 -7.73 -5.40 -1.00
C LEU A 328 -6.50 -6.10 -0.44
N SER A 329 -6.57 -6.69 0.76
CA SER A 329 -5.45 -7.44 1.34
C SER A 329 -5.12 -8.71 0.56
N ALA A 330 -6.14 -9.45 0.13
CA ALA A 330 -5.94 -10.66 -0.67
C ALA A 330 -5.33 -10.32 -2.03
N MET A 331 -5.85 -9.28 -2.70
CA MET A 331 -5.31 -8.81 -3.99
C MET A 331 -3.88 -8.30 -3.87
N ALA A 332 -3.56 -7.56 -2.81
CA ALA A 332 -2.21 -7.07 -2.55
C ALA A 332 -1.23 -8.21 -2.27
N GLN A 333 -1.66 -9.29 -1.59
CA GLN A 333 -0.82 -10.47 -1.41
C GLN A 333 -0.56 -11.17 -2.75
N SER A 334 -1.57 -11.32 -3.61
CA SER A 334 -1.38 -11.85 -4.96
C SER A 334 -0.45 -10.98 -5.82
N LEU A 335 -0.45 -9.65 -5.64
CA LEU A 335 0.52 -8.76 -6.28
C LEU A 335 1.96 -9.05 -5.84
N VAL A 336 2.18 -9.24 -4.54
CA VAL A 336 3.50 -9.58 -3.98
C VAL A 336 3.97 -10.95 -4.49
N GLU A 337 3.08 -11.94 -4.50
CA GLU A 337 3.37 -13.27 -5.07
C GLU A 337 3.70 -13.19 -6.57
N ALA A 338 2.96 -12.39 -7.33
CA ALA A 338 3.21 -12.20 -8.76
C ALA A 338 4.55 -11.49 -9.04
N LEU A 339 5.00 -10.63 -8.13
CA LEU A 339 6.31 -9.97 -8.23
C LEU A 339 7.47 -10.97 -8.07
N GLU A 340 7.30 -12.00 -7.24
CA GLU A 340 8.24 -13.13 -7.12
C GLU A 340 8.03 -14.20 -8.20
N GLY A 341 7.01 -14.01 -9.02
CA GLY A 341 6.67 -14.88 -10.13
C GLY A 341 7.71 -14.87 -11.24
N LYS A 342 7.38 -15.61 -12.31
CA LYS A 342 8.26 -15.77 -13.47
C LYS A 342 7.87 -14.89 -14.65
N ARG A 343 6.68 -14.27 -14.62
CA ARG A 343 6.14 -13.54 -15.76
C ARG A 343 5.53 -12.20 -15.36
N VAL A 344 5.66 -11.23 -16.26
CA VAL A 344 5.24 -9.84 -16.09
C VAL A 344 3.74 -9.68 -16.30
N ASP A 345 3.13 -10.48 -17.17
CA ASP A 345 1.69 -10.49 -17.42
C ASP A 345 0.87 -10.79 -16.15
N ALA A 346 1.27 -11.80 -15.39
CA ALA A 346 0.66 -12.15 -14.10
C ALA A 346 0.76 -11.00 -13.10
N PHE A 347 1.91 -10.30 -13.06
CA PHE A 347 2.08 -9.10 -12.24
C PHE A 347 1.14 -7.97 -12.70
N MET A 348 1.03 -7.73 -14.00
CA MET A 348 0.18 -6.68 -14.56
C MET A 348 -1.30 -6.92 -14.29
N ASP A 349 -1.75 -8.18 -14.31
CA ASP A 349 -3.12 -8.56 -13.92
C ASP A 349 -3.37 -8.33 -12.43
N ALA A 350 -2.46 -8.75 -11.57
CA ALA A 350 -2.56 -8.51 -10.12
C ALA A 350 -2.52 -7.00 -9.80
N LEU A 351 -1.67 -6.24 -10.49
CA LEU A 351 -1.57 -4.78 -10.32
C LEU A 351 -2.87 -4.09 -10.71
N ARG A 352 -3.50 -4.48 -11.82
CA ARG A 352 -4.81 -3.97 -12.23
C ARG A 352 -5.87 -4.26 -11.18
N ALA A 353 -5.92 -5.48 -10.64
CA ALA A 353 -6.90 -5.83 -9.60
C ALA A 353 -6.76 -4.95 -8.34
N VAL A 354 -5.53 -4.76 -7.84
CA VAL A 354 -5.28 -3.90 -6.66
C VAL A 354 -5.61 -2.43 -6.96
N ALA A 355 -5.24 -1.92 -8.13
CA ALA A 355 -5.53 -0.56 -8.53
C ALA A 355 -7.04 -0.29 -8.65
N GLU A 356 -7.79 -1.19 -9.30
CA GLU A 356 -9.24 -1.09 -9.45
C GLU A 356 -9.96 -1.10 -8.10
N GLU A 357 -9.60 -2.01 -7.20
CA GLU A 357 -10.14 -2.07 -5.83
C GLU A 357 -9.82 -0.79 -5.03
N SER A 358 -8.69 -0.14 -5.33
CA SER A 358 -8.27 1.11 -4.72
C SER A 358 -8.88 2.36 -5.37
N GLY A 359 -9.68 2.21 -6.43
CA GLY A 359 -10.26 3.31 -7.20
C GLY A 359 -9.24 4.05 -8.08
N LEU A 360 -8.09 3.44 -8.35
CA LEU A 360 -7.05 3.92 -9.25
C LEU A 360 -7.26 3.34 -10.65
N LEU A 361 -6.75 4.05 -11.65
CA LEU A 361 -6.86 3.64 -13.05
C LEU A 361 -5.50 3.22 -13.58
N VAL A 362 -5.40 2.02 -14.13
CA VAL A 362 -4.20 1.59 -14.86
C VAL A 362 -4.42 1.85 -16.35
N ARG A 363 -3.68 2.82 -16.90
CA ARG A 363 -3.74 3.13 -18.32
C ARG A 363 -3.20 1.96 -19.15
N LYS A 364 -3.83 1.77 -20.31
CA LYS A 364 -3.35 0.83 -21.33
C LYS A 364 -2.56 1.61 -22.36
N LEU A 365 -1.46 1.01 -22.81
CA LEU A 365 -0.61 1.52 -23.86
C LEU A 365 -1.34 1.46 -25.21
N ASP A 366 -1.87 2.60 -25.64
CA ASP A 366 -2.45 2.73 -26.97
C ASP A 366 -1.38 2.95 -28.05
N LYS A 367 -1.72 2.66 -29.31
CA LYS A 367 -0.78 2.73 -30.44
C LYS A 367 -0.19 4.14 -30.67
N ARG A 368 -0.91 5.21 -30.30
CA ARG A 368 -0.47 6.59 -30.50
C ARG A 368 0.56 6.97 -29.44
N VAL A 369 0.27 6.66 -28.18
CA VAL A 369 1.16 6.88 -27.04
C VAL A 369 2.42 6.04 -27.20
N GLU A 370 2.29 4.76 -27.56
CA GLU A 370 3.42 3.88 -27.86
C GLU A 370 4.34 4.45 -28.92
N ARG A 371 3.80 4.88 -30.07
CA ARG A 371 4.61 5.47 -31.14
C ARG A 371 5.35 6.73 -30.66
N SER A 372 4.69 7.57 -29.86
CA SER A 372 5.30 8.77 -29.30
C SER A 372 6.42 8.42 -28.31
N MET A 373 6.20 7.43 -27.44
CA MET A 373 7.17 6.98 -26.45
C MET A 373 8.38 6.33 -27.11
N LEU A 374 8.19 5.44 -28.09
CA LEU A 374 9.28 4.83 -28.85
C LEU A 374 10.12 5.89 -29.59
N HIS A 375 9.49 6.94 -30.13
CA HIS A 375 10.22 8.03 -30.75
C HIS A 375 11.08 8.81 -29.73
N SER A 376 10.53 9.13 -28.56
CA SER A 376 11.28 9.77 -27.47
C SER A 376 12.43 8.87 -27.01
N TYR A 377 12.13 7.60 -26.72
CA TYR A 377 13.11 6.61 -26.29
C TYR A 377 14.24 6.42 -27.31
N ARG A 378 13.93 6.40 -28.62
CA ARG A 378 14.94 6.39 -29.69
C ARG A 378 15.85 7.60 -29.63
N LYS A 379 15.27 8.79 -29.49
CA LYS A 379 16.04 10.04 -29.42
C LYS A 379 16.95 10.06 -28.18
N ASP A 380 16.41 9.68 -27.03
CA ASP A 380 17.13 9.67 -25.76
C ASP A 380 18.25 8.62 -25.79
N LEU A 381 17.96 7.41 -26.25
CA LEU A 381 18.97 6.35 -26.37
C LEU A 381 20.06 6.69 -27.39
N THR A 382 19.72 7.34 -28.52
CA THR A 382 20.70 7.83 -29.50
C THR A 382 21.63 8.87 -28.87
N THR A 383 21.09 9.76 -28.03
CA THR A 383 21.87 10.76 -27.30
C THR A 383 22.77 10.09 -26.27
N GLN A 384 22.24 9.13 -25.49
CA GLN A 384 23.01 8.36 -24.53
C GLN A 384 24.16 7.59 -25.19
N VAL A 385 23.94 6.92 -26.33
CA VAL A 385 24.99 6.22 -27.09
C VAL A 385 26.06 7.19 -27.58
N SER A 386 25.66 8.39 -28.02
CA SER A 386 26.59 9.41 -28.50
C SER A 386 27.49 9.93 -27.37
N SER A 387 26.90 10.24 -26.21
CA SER A 387 27.59 10.82 -25.05
C SER A 387 28.29 9.80 -24.15
N GLU A 388 28.01 8.50 -24.30
CA GLU A 388 28.59 7.47 -23.44
C GLU A 388 30.10 7.40 -23.58
N THR A 389 30.81 7.40 -22.46
CA THR A 389 32.27 7.33 -22.39
C THR A 389 32.76 5.99 -21.85
N ASP A 390 31.89 5.25 -21.15
CA ASP A 390 32.25 3.93 -20.63
C ASP A 390 32.07 2.85 -21.71
N SER A 391 33.15 2.10 -21.95
CA SER A 391 33.18 1.01 -22.92
C SER A 391 32.31 -0.18 -22.51
N ILE A 392 32.09 -0.41 -21.21
CA ILE A 392 31.24 -1.50 -20.73
C ILE A 392 29.76 -1.13 -20.86
N ALA A 393 29.35 0.06 -20.37
CA ALA A 393 27.97 0.53 -20.44
C ALA A 393 27.49 0.85 -21.86
N LEU A 394 28.40 1.10 -22.81
CA LEU A 394 28.07 1.39 -24.21
C LEU A 394 27.39 0.20 -24.90
N LEU A 395 27.87 -1.03 -24.69
CA LEU A 395 27.39 -2.21 -25.42
C LEU A 395 25.89 -2.47 -25.23
N PRO A 396 25.34 -2.55 -24.00
CA PRO A 396 23.90 -2.73 -23.80
C PRO A 396 23.05 -1.64 -24.46
N LYS A 397 23.51 -0.39 -24.46
CA LYS A 397 22.80 0.75 -25.07
C LYS A 397 22.76 0.64 -26.59
N VAL A 398 23.87 0.26 -27.21
CA VAL A 398 23.97 0.04 -28.66
C VAL A 398 23.10 -1.14 -29.08
N VAL A 399 23.15 -2.26 -28.35
CA VAL A 399 22.30 -3.43 -28.61
C VAL A 399 20.82 -3.06 -28.49
N ALA A 400 20.41 -2.33 -27.44
CA ALA A 400 19.03 -1.88 -27.28
C ALA A 400 18.58 -0.93 -28.42
N LEU A 401 19.48 -0.06 -28.90
CA LEU A 401 19.19 0.84 -30.02
C LEU A 401 19.03 0.09 -31.34
N LEU A 402 19.86 -0.93 -31.59
CA LEU A 402 19.72 -1.81 -32.76
C LEU A 402 18.41 -2.60 -32.72
N PHE A 403 18.05 -3.18 -31.56
CA PHE A 403 16.77 -3.86 -31.37
C PHE A 403 15.59 -2.96 -31.70
N MET A 404 15.64 -1.71 -31.26
CA MET A 404 14.60 -0.74 -31.58
C MET A 404 14.60 -0.34 -33.05
N GLN A 405 15.74 -0.24 -33.73
CA GLN A 405 15.81 0.07 -35.15
C GLN A 405 15.23 -1.06 -36.02
N VAL A 406 15.49 -2.32 -35.63
CA VAL A 406 15.11 -3.49 -36.43
C VAL A 406 13.68 -3.96 -36.12
N HIS A 407 13.33 -4.11 -34.85
CA HIS A 407 12.03 -4.64 -34.44
C HIS A 407 11.01 -3.57 -34.03
N ASN A 408 11.42 -2.30 -33.93
CA ASN A 408 10.58 -1.20 -33.40
C ASN A 408 9.98 -1.52 -32.01
N LYS A 409 10.77 -2.19 -31.17
CA LYS A 409 10.43 -2.51 -29.77
C LYS A 409 11.55 -2.04 -28.84
N ALA A 410 11.19 -1.43 -27.71
CA ALA A 410 12.14 -1.02 -26.69
C ALA A 410 12.46 -2.19 -25.76
N ILE A 411 13.73 -2.47 -25.54
CA ILE A 411 14.17 -3.60 -24.72
C ILE A 411 15.00 -3.12 -23.53
N GLN A 412 14.71 -3.69 -22.36
CA GLN A 412 15.55 -3.57 -21.18
C GLN A 412 16.06 -4.96 -20.80
N ALA A 413 17.38 -5.13 -20.85
CA ALA A 413 18.02 -6.43 -20.64
C ALA A 413 19.16 -6.34 -19.62
N PRO A 414 19.31 -7.34 -18.74
CA PRO A 414 20.49 -7.46 -17.89
C PRO A 414 21.71 -7.89 -18.73
N GLY A 415 22.93 -7.62 -18.23
CA GLY A 415 24.17 -7.99 -18.91
C GLY A 415 24.26 -9.46 -19.34
N ARG A 416 23.67 -10.37 -18.55
CA ARG A 416 23.64 -11.83 -18.82
C ARG A 416 22.80 -12.21 -20.05
N ALA A 417 21.84 -11.39 -20.46
CA ALA A 417 21.00 -11.65 -21.63
C ALA A 417 21.57 -11.05 -22.93
N ILE A 418 22.61 -10.21 -22.86
CA ILE A 418 23.14 -9.49 -24.02
C ILE A 418 23.65 -10.44 -25.11
N SER A 419 24.26 -11.56 -24.75
CA SER A 419 24.70 -12.58 -25.71
C SER A 419 23.54 -13.17 -26.53
N SER A 420 22.43 -13.50 -25.85
CA SER A 420 21.22 -14.01 -26.49
C SER A 420 20.57 -12.96 -27.39
N LEU A 421 20.55 -11.70 -26.94
CA LEU A 421 20.06 -10.57 -27.73
C LEU A 421 20.88 -10.40 -29.02
N ILE A 422 22.21 -10.41 -28.94
CA ILE A 422 23.08 -10.33 -30.12
C ILE A 422 22.81 -11.50 -31.07
N SER A 423 22.64 -12.71 -30.52
CA SER A 423 22.33 -13.91 -31.31
C SER A 423 21.01 -13.80 -32.07
N HIS A 424 19.99 -13.17 -31.48
CA HIS A 424 18.70 -12.93 -32.13
C HIS A 424 18.80 -11.93 -33.30
N LEU A 425 19.72 -10.96 -33.22
CA LEU A 425 19.96 -9.99 -34.31
C LEU A 425 20.69 -10.59 -35.51
N LYS A 426 21.24 -11.81 -35.41
CA LYS A 426 22.15 -12.40 -36.40
C LYS A 426 21.62 -12.41 -37.83
N GLU A 427 20.32 -12.67 -38.01
CA GLU A 427 19.72 -12.77 -39.34
C GLU A 427 19.24 -11.41 -39.90
N GLU A 428 19.17 -10.39 -39.05
CA GLU A 428 18.60 -9.09 -39.40
C GLU A 428 19.64 -7.96 -39.51
N VAL A 429 20.86 -8.19 -39.01
CA VAL A 429 21.98 -7.25 -39.18
C VAL A 429 23.06 -7.79 -40.13
N PRO A 430 23.83 -6.92 -40.80
CA PRO A 430 24.96 -7.34 -41.61
C PRO A 430 25.96 -8.21 -40.82
N HIS A 431 26.57 -9.20 -41.49
CA HIS A 431 27.53 -10.10 -40.86
C HIS A 431 28.73 -9.37 -40.22
N THR A 432 29.15 -8.24 -40.78
CA THR A 432 30.20 -7.37 -40.22
C THR A 432 29.77 -6.78 -38.87
N THR A 433 28.54 -6.28 -38.78
CA THR A 433 27.92 -5.75 -37.55
C THR A 433 27.80 -6.83 -36.49
N PHE A 434 27.28 -8.01 -36.86
CA PHE A 434 27.13 -9.14 -35.94
C PHE A 434 28.48 -9.59 -35.37
N LYS A 435 29.51 -9.70 -36.22
CA LYS A 435 30.86 -10.06 -35.79
C LYS A 435 31.43 -9.04 -34.80
N LEU A 436 31.31 -7.74 -35.11
CA LEU A 436 31.78 -6.68 -34.23
C LEU A 436 31.09 -6.71 -32.86
N LEU A 437 29.76 -6.88 -32.83
CA LEU A 437 29.00 -7.00 -31.58
C LEU A 437 29.45 -8.21 -30.74
N THR A 438 29.66 -9.35 -31.40
CA THR A 438 30.10 -10.59 -30.75
C THR A 438 31.51 -10.45 -30.19
N ASP A 439 32.45 -9.90 -30.97
CA ASP A 439 33.84 -9.68 -30.55
C ASP A 439 33.91 -8.69 -29.38
N TYR A 440 33.12 -7.61 -29.45
CA TYR A 440 33.02 -6.62 -28.38
C TYR A 440 32.45 -7.24 -27.10
N HIS A 441 31.34 -7.99 -27.20
CA HIS A 441 30.75 -8.69 -26.06
C HIS A 441 31.73 -9.67 -25.39
N ASN A 442 32.43 -10.48 -26.18
CA ASN A 442 33.42 -11.43 -25.66
C ASN A 442 34.56 -10.71 -24.93
N ALA A 443 35.03 -9.58 -25.46
CA ALA A 443 36.04 -8.76 -24.82
C ALA A 443 35.51 -8.12 -23.51
N THR A 444 34.26 -7.65 -23.47
CA THR A 444 33.61 -7.13 -22.26
C THR A 444 33.49 -8.20 -21.17
N VAL A 445 33.01 -9.41 -21.51
CA VAL A 445 32.91 -10.52 -20.55
C VAL A 445 34.28 -10.92 -20.03
N THR A 446 35.29 -10.96 -20.91
CA THR A 446 36.68 -11.25 -20.50
C THR A 446 37.20 -10.18 -19.54
N LEU A 447 36.99 -8.90 -19.82
CA LEU A 447 37.40 -7.79 -18.96
C LEU A 447 36.76 -7.89 -17.57
N LEU A 448 35.44 -8.10 -17.51
CA LEU A 448 34.71 -8.25 -16.25
C LEU A 448 35.18 -9.47 -15.44
N SER A 449 35.49 -10.59 -16.11
CA SER A 449 36.03 -11.78 -15.45
C SER A 449 37.43 -11.56 -14.87
N LEU A 450 38.29 -10.82 -15.58
CA LEU A 450 39.64 -10.48 -15.11
C LEU A 450 39.58 -9.51 -13.92
N GLN A 451 38.68 -8.53 -13.96
CA GLN A 451 38.47 -7.58 -12.86
C GLN A 451 37.98 -8.29 -11.59
N ALA A 452 37.07 -9.26 -11.71
CA ALA A 452 36.61 -10.05 -10.57
C ALA A 452 37.70 -10.98 -9.99
N ALA A 453 38.63 -11.45 -10.83
CA ALA A 453 39.75 -12.28 -10.40
C ALA A 453 40.88 -11.46 -9.74
N ALA A 454 41.08 -10.21 -10.16
CA ALA A 454 42.11 -9.32 -9.63
C ALA A 454 41.84 -8.92 -8.17
N THR A 455 40.57 -8.85 -7.73
CA THR A 455 40.20 -8.44 -6.36
C THR A 455 40.58 -9.41 -5.23
N GLY A 456 41.31 -10.51 -5.51
CA GLY A 456 41.68 -11.50 -4.49
C GLY A 456 42.94 -12.33 -4.78
N ALA A 457 43.83 -11.91 -5.68
CA ALA A 457 45.00 -12.70 -6.10
C ALA A 457 46.34 -12.03 -5.73
N GLU A 458 47.36 -12.82 -5.38
CA GLU A 458 48.73 -12.37 -5.03
C GLU A 458 49.59 -12.00 -6.28
N ASP A 459 49.08 -12.22 -7.50
CA ASP A 459 49.71 -11.92 -8.79
C ASP A 459 49.03 -10.72 -9.50
N GLU A 460 48.88 -9.59 -8.80
CA GLU A 460 48.16 -8.38 -9.30
C GLU A 460 48.77 -7.80 -10.60
N ASP A 461 50.10 -7.70 -10.70
CA ASP A 461 50.78 -7.01 -11.81
C ASP A 461 50.48 -7.61 -13.21
N CYS A 462 50.46 -8.95 -13.32
CA CYS A 462 50.17 -9.62 -14.61
C CYS A 462 48.68 -9.58 -14.98
N LEU A 463 47.79 -9.44 -14.00
CA LEU A 463 46.36 -9.33 -14.23
C LEU A 463 46.00 -7.90 -14.64
N ASP A 464 46.63 -6.91 -14.05
CA ASP A 464 46.43 -5.50 -14.36
C ASP A 464 46.83 -5.16 -15.81
N ASP A 465 47.96 -5.68 -16.29
CA ASP A 465 48.38 -5.51 -17.70
C ASP A 465 47.35 -6.10 -18.68
N ARG A 466 46.76 -7.25 -18.34
CA ARG A 466 45.73 -7.91 -19.16
C ARG A 466 44.39 -7.16 -19.12
N VAL A 467 44.03 -6.60 -17.97
CA VAL A 467 42.85 -5.73 -17.80
C VAL A 467 43.02 -4.47 -18.63
N LEU A 468 44.18 -3.81 -18.55
CA LEU A 468 44.48 -2.59 -19.29
C LEU A 468 44.43 -2.83 -20.81
N THR A 469 45.10 -3.88 -21.29
CA THR A 469 45.11 -4.27 -22.72
C THR A 469 43.69 -4.50 -23.25
N LYS A 470 42.82 -5.16 -22.47
CA LYS A 470 41.44 -5.42 -22.88
C LYS A 470 40.57 -4.16 -22.84
N LYS A 471 40.82 -3.26 -21.89
CA LYS A 471 40.14 -1.97 -21.80
C LYS A 471 40.50 -1.08 -23.00
N GLU A 472 41.78 -0.98 -23.35
CA GLU A 472 42.26 -0.22 -24.52
C GLU A 472 41.65 -0.74 -25.82
N PHE A 473 41.57 -2.06 -26.00
CA PHE A 473 40.91 -2.68 -27.15
C PHE A 473 39.42 -2.27 -27.26
N LEU A 474 38.69 -2.26 -26.14
CA LEU A 474 37.29 -1.86 -26.12
C LEU A 474 37.12 -0.35 -26.40
N GLU A 475 38.04 0.48 -25.90
CA GLU A 475 38.08 1.93 -26.13
C GLU A 475 38.34 2.26 -27.61
N GLU A 476 39.30 1.59 -28.25
CA GLU A 476 39.58 1.73 -29.68
C GLU A 476 38.35 1.39 -30.53
N LYS A 477 37.63 0.32 -30.16
CA LYS A 477 36.44 -0.16 -30.87
C LYS A 477 35.15 0.62 -30.56
N MET A 478 35.15 1.55 -29.60
CA MET A 478 33.94 2.32 -29.27
C MET A 478 33.44 3.18 -30.44
N SER A 479 34.35 3.81 -31.18
CA SER A 479 33.97 4.66 -32.32
C SER A 479 33.29 3.83 -33.41
N GLU A 480 33.85 2.64 -33.69
CA GLU A 480 33.27 1.68 -34.62
C GLU A 480 31.89 1.20 -34.16
N LEU A 481 31.75 0.87 -32.88
CA LEU A 481 30.48 0.44 -32.29
C LEU A 481 29.39 1.54 -32.33
N LYS A 482 29.75 2.79 -32.02
CA LYS A 482 28.83 3.93 -32.13
C LYS A 482 28.37 4.18 -33.57
N SER A 483 29.28 4.01 -34.53
CA SER A 483 28.98 4.22 -35.95
C SER A 483 27.90 3.27 -36.49
N LEU A 484 27.77 2.06 -35.91
CA LEU A 484 26.76 1.07 -36.31
C LEU A 484 25.33 1.58 -36.15
N THR A 485 25.05 2.32 -35.08
CA THR A 485 23.72 2.83 -34.77
C THR A 485 23.48 4.26 -35.23
N LEU A 486 24.54 5.07 -35.31
CA LEU A 486 24.47 6.49 -35.69
C LEU A 486 24.56 6.71 -37.21
N GLY A 487 25.16 5.77 -37.96
CA GLY A 487 25.22 5.87 -39.42
C GLY A 487 23.86 5.63 -40.10
N SER A 488 23.03 4.78 -39.52
CA SER A 488 21.70 4.41 -40.05
C SER A 488 20.63 5.49 -39.87
N THR A 489 20.88 6.54 -39.08
CA THR A 489 19.89 7.61 -38.84
C THR A 489 19.83 8.67 -39.94
N ASN A 490 20.73 8.64 -40.93
CA ASN A 490 20.78 9.62 -42.02
C ASN A 490 20.08 9.17 -43.32
N SER A 491 19.46 7.97 -43.36
CA SER A 491 18.88 7.43 -44.61
C SER A 491 17.35 7.45 -44.70
N GLU A 492 16.62 7.98 -43.73
CA GLU A 492 15.15 8.10 -43.81
C GLU A 492 14.69 9.50 -43.43
N ASN A 493 14.51 10.33 -44.46
CA ASN A 493 13.73 11.56 -44.47
C ASN A 493 12.54 11.36 -45.41
#